data_AF-A0A846T8K7-F1
#
_entry.id   AF-A0A846T8K7-F1
#
_cell.length_a   1.000
_cell.length_b   1.000
_cell.length_c   1.000
_cell.angle_alpha   90.00
_cell.angle_beta   90.00
_cell.angle_gamma   90.00
#
_symmetry.space_group_name_H-M   'P 1'
#
loop_
_entity.id
_entity.type
_entity.pdbx_description
1 polymer ?
#
loop_
_entity_poly.entity_id
_entity_poly.type
_entity_poly.pdbx_seq_one_letter_code
_entity_poly.pdbx_strand_id
1 'polypeptide(L)'
;MNSAGINSVSQMVRPFETKVSTPTPTPYEAQKSFSSVLKQSIENLNKAQLQSDAMTEKLARGENVDLHQVMIASQKASITLQATMEVRNKVVEAYQEMMRMQV
;
A
#
# COMPACT_ATOMS: atom_id res chain seq x y z
N MET A 1 11.60 -54.51 45.64
CA MET A 1 10.95 -54.04 44.40
C MET A 1 10.48 -52.62 44.67
N ASN A 2 11.36 -51.65 44.40
CA ASN A 2 11.18 -50.25 44.74
C ASN A 2 11.37 -49.42 43.47
N SER A 3 10.36 -48.66 43.07
CA SER A 3 10.49 -47.25 42.72
C SER A 3 9.14 -46.71 42.26
N ALA A 4 8.50 -46.00 43.19
CA ALA A 4 7.51 -44.99 42.88
C ALA A 4 8.13 -43.88 42.02
N GLY A 5 7.29 -43.24 41.21
CA GLY A 5 7.50 -41.85 40.78
C GLY A 5 8.38 -41.63 39.56
N ILE A 6 7.88 -41.90 38.36
CA ILE A 6 8.34 -41.21 37.14
C ILE A 6 7.16 -40.96 36.20
N ASN A 7 6.15 -40.23 36.67
CA ASN A 7 5.15 -39.64 35.79
C ASN A 7 4.82 -38.24 36.28
N SER A 8 5.67 -37.24 35.98
CA SER A 8 5.34 -35.81 36.23
C SER A 8 6.26 -34.73 35.63
N VAL A 9 7.40 -35.01 34.96
CA VAL A 9 8.29 -33.90 34.51
C VAL A 9 8.81 -34.10 33.09
N SER A 10 7.93 -34.13 32.08
CA SER A 10 8.38 -33.96 30.68
C SER A 10 7.34 -33.35 29.72
N GLN A 11 6.26 -32.74 30.23
CA GLN A 11 5.24 -32.11 29.37
C GLN A 11 5.08 -30.61 29.61
N MET A 12 6.16 -29.92 29.99
CA MET A 12 6.13 -28.48 30.21
C MET A 12 7.14 -27.72 29.36
N VAL A 13 7.15 -27.96 28.05
CA VAL A 13 7.39 -26.94 27.01
C VAL A 13 6.75 -27.44 25.71
N ARG A 14 5.45 -27.19 25.51
CA ARG A 14 4.93 -27.12 24.14
C ARG A 14 5.11 -25.67 23.70
N PRO A 15 5.99 -25.35 22.72
CA PRO A 15 5.93 -24.04 22.11
C PRO A 15 4.52 -23.89 21.54
N PHE A 16 3.86 -22.78 21.87
CA PHE A 16 2.62 -22.38 21.25
C PHE A 16 2.91 -22.16 19.76
N GLU A 17 2.80 -23.20 18.93
CA GLU A 17 2.64 -23.04 17.50
C GLU A 17 1.23 -22.50 17.26
N THR A 18 1.08 -21.19 17.45
CA THR A 18 -0.06 -20.46 16.92
C THR A 18 0.09 -20.52 15.41
N LYS A 19 -0.50 -21.56 14.81
CA LYS A 19 -0.69 -21.66 13.37
C LYS A 19 -1.63 -20.53 12.96
N VAL A 20 -1.07 -19.34 12.73
CA VAL A 20 -1.76 -18.22 12.07
C VAL A 20 -1.91 -18.63 10.61
N SER A 21 -2.91 -19.46 10.34
CA SER A 21 -3.41 -19.68 8.99
C SER A 21 -4.25 -18.47 8.59
N THR A 22 -3.60 -17.32 8.37
CA THR A 22 -4.15 -16.35 7.44
C THR A 22 -4.13 -17.01 6.07
N PRO A 23 -5.29 -17.21 5.41
CA PRO A 23 -5.28 -17.73 4.05
C PRO A 23 -4.45 -16.76 3.21
N THR A 24 -3.31 -17.24 2.69
CA THR A 24 -2.52 -16.50 1.72
C THR A 24 -3.42 -16.29 0.50
N PRO A 25 -3.83 -15.05 0.18
CA PRO A 25 -4.74 -14.82 -0.91
C PRO A 25 -4.13 -15.37 -2.20
N THR A 26 -4.94 -16.10 -2.96
CA THR A 26 -4.50 -16.61 -4.26
C THR A 26 -4.13 -15.43 -5.17
N PRO A 27 -3.25 -15.62 -6.18
CA PRO A 27 -2.90 -14.55 -7.13
C PRO A 27 -4.14 -13.90 -7.78
N TYR A 28 -5.21 -14.67 -7.96
CA TYR A 28 -6.50 -14.18 -8.46
C TYR A 28 -7.24 -13.28 -7.46
N GLU A 29 -7.29 -13.64 -6.18
CA GLU A 29 -7.87 -12.81 -5.12
C GLU A 29 -7.06 -11.53 -4.89
N ALA A 30 -5.73 -11.61 -4.99
CA ALA A 30 -4.84 -10.45 -4.94
C ALA A 30 -5.09 -9.50 -6.12
N GLN A 31 -5.25 -10.03 -7.34
CA GLN A 31 -5.59 -9.23 -8.53
C GLN A 31 -6.96 -8.54 -8.40
N LYS A 32 -7.97 -9.24 -7.88
CA LYS A 32 -9.31 -8.67 -7.66
C LYS A 32 -9.29 -7.56 -6.59
N SER A 33 -8.56 -7.78 -5.50
CA SER A 33 -8.35 -6.78 -4.45
C SER A 33 -7.63 -5.54 -5.01
N PHE A 34 -6.55 -5.74 -5.76
CA PHE A 34 -5.82 -4.67 -6.43
C PHE A 34 -6.70 -3.87 -7.40
N SER A 35 -7.50 -4.55 -8.23
CA SER A 35 -8.43 -3.88 -9.16
C SER A 35 -9.48 -3.03 -8.42
N SER A 36 -10.00 -3.53 -7.30
CA SER A 36 -10.94 -2.77 -6.46
C SER A 36 -10.30 -1.52 -5.86
N VAL A 37 -9.09 -1.65 -5.32
CA VAL A 37 -8.33 -0.52 -4.74
C VAL A 37 -7.98 0.50 -5.83
N LEU A 38 -7.59 0.04 -7.03
CA LEU A 38 -7.31 0.90 -8.17
C LEU A 38 -8.56 1.69 -8.59
N LYS A 39 -9.71 1.04 -8.70
CA LYS A 39 -10.98 1.71 -9.02
C LYS A 39 -11.33 2.77 -7.99
N GLN A 40 -11.22 2.44 -6.70
CA GLN A 40 -11.47 3.39 -5.61
C GLN A 40 -10.51 4.58 -5.66
N SER A 41 -9.25 4.33 -6.02
CA SER A 41 -8.24 5.38 -6.14
C SER A 41 -8.54 6.34 -7.29
N ILE A 42 -9.03 5.83 -8.43
CA ILE A 42 -9.48 6.65 -9.57
C ILE A 42 -10.68 7.53 -9.18
N GLU A 43 -11.65 6.96 -8.46
CA GLU A 43 -12.80 7.74 -7.97
C GLU A 43 -12.39 8.84 -6.97
N ASN A 44 -11.43 8.53 -6.09
CA ASN A 44 -10.88 9.50 -5.14
C ASN A 44 -10.10 10.61 -5.85
N LEU A 45 -9.35 10.27 -6.91
CA LEU A 45 -8.65 11.26 -7.73
C LEU A 45 -9.65 12.22 -8.40
N ASN A 46 -10.75 11.72 -8.95
CA ASN A 46 -11.79 12.55 -9.54
C ASN A 46 -12.40 13.53 -8.50
N LYS A 47 -12.65 13.06 -7.27
CA LYS A 47 -13.09 13.93 -6.17
C LYS A 47 -12.05 15.00 -5.82
N ALA A 48 -10.78 14.63 -5.73
CA ALA A 48 -9.70 15.56 -5.43
C ALA A 48 -9.55 16.63 -6.53
N GLN A 49 -9.71 16.25 -7.81
CA GLN A 49 -9.70 17.16 -8.96
C GLN A 49 -10.81 18.21 -8.83
N LEU A 50 -12.07 17.78 -8.64
CA LEU A 50 -13.21 18.69 -8.46
C LEU A 50 -13.03 19.64 -7.27
N GLN A 51 -12.43 19.16 -6.19
CA GLN A 51 -12.14 19.98 -5.02
C GLN A 51 -11.02 20.99 -5.29
N SER A 52 -10.01 20.59 -6.07
CA SER A 52 -8.94 21.48 -6.54
C SER A 52 -9.47 22.58 -7.46
N ASP A 53 -10.38 22.24 -8.37
CA ASP A 53 -11.01 23.21 -9.28
C ASP A 53 -11.80 24.24 -8.47
N ALA A 54 -12.58 23.79 -7.48
CA ALA A 54 -13.28 24.67 -6.56
C ALA A 54 -12.32 25.58 -5.77
N MET A 55 -11.20 25.06 -5.26
CA MET A 55 -10.19 25.87 -4.56
C MET A 55 -9.45 26.84 -5.49
N THR A 56 -9.21 26.46 -6.74
CA THR A 56 -8.60 27.33 -7.76
C THR A 56 -9.53 28.48 -8.10
N GLU A 57 -10.83 28.23 -8.18
CA GLU A 57 -11.84 29.27 -8.31
C GLU A 57 -11.86 30.20 -7.09
N LYS A 58 -11.63 29.68 -5.87
CA LYS A 58 -11.44 30.53 -4.68
C LYS A 58 -10.16 31.36 -4.76
N LEU A 59 -9.06 30.77 -5.20
CA LEU A 59 -7.74 31.41 -5.30
C LEU A 59 -7.71 32.50 -6.38
N ALA A 60 -8.37 32.29 -7.52
CA ALA A 60 -8.53 33.29 -8.58
C ALA A 60 -9.26 34.55 -8.10
N ARG A 61 -9.95 34.47 -6.96
CA ARG A 61 -10.54 35.63 -6.25
C ARG A 61 -9.54 36.39 -5.38
N GLY A 62 -8.25 36.04 -5.41
CA GLY A 62 -7.15 36.88 -4.93
C GLY A 62 -6.68 36.62 -3.49
N GLU A 63 -6.63 35.36 -3.05
CA GLU A 63 -6.12 35.03 -1.70
C GLU A 63 -4.57 34.91 -1.65
N ASN A 64 -3.98 35.42 -0.57
CA ASN A 64 -2.53 35.64 -0.34
C ASN A 64 -1.66 34.39 -0.57
N VAL A 65 -0.71 34.45 -1.52
CA VAL A 65 0.31 33.41 -1.71
C VAL A 65 1.71 33.95 -1.44
N ASP A 66 2.41 33.28 -0.54
CA ASP A 66 3.77 33.61 -0.12
C ASP A 66 4.81 32.93 -1.04
N LEU A 67 5.79 33.70 -1.55
CA LEU A 67 6.82 33.28 -2.50
C LEU A 67 7.61 32.05 -2.03
N HIS A 68 7.84 31.93 -0.71
CA HIS A 68 8.51 30.77 -0.12
C HIS A 68 7.71 29.47 -0.30
N GLN A 69 6.38 29.54 -0.25
CA GLN A 69 5.53 28.37 -0.46
C GLN A 69 5.58 27.90 -1.91
N VAL A 70 5.70 28.82 -2.89
CA VAL A 70 5.82 28.47 -4.31
C VAL A 70 7.12 27.69 -4.57
N MET A 71 8.24 28.13 -3.99
CA MET A 71 9.52 27.41 -4.14
C MET A 71 9.49 26.02 -3.50
N ILE A 72 8.93 25.90 -2.29
CA ILE A 72 8.78 24.60 -1.61
C ILE A 72 7.86 23.68 -2.42
N ALA A 73 6.75 24.20 -2.92
CA ALA A 73 5.82 23.44 -3.76
C ALA A 73 6.50 22.93 -5.04
N SER A 74 7.32 23.76 -5.69
CA SER A 74 8.06 23.38 -6.91
C SER A 74 9.08 22.27 -6.66
N GLN A 75 9.84 22.35 -5.56
CA GLN A 75 10.80 21.31 -5.16
C GLN A 75 10.08 20.01 -4.78
N LYS A 76 8.99 20.10 -4.03
CA LYS A 76 8.15 18.94 -3.67
C LYS A 76 7.57 18.28 -4.92
N ALA A 77 7.10 19.06 -5.89
CA ALA A 77 6.57 18.54 -7.15
C ALA A 77 7.64 17.79 -7.96
N SER A 78 8.86 18.33 -8.03
CA SER A 78 9.98 17.69 -8.73
C SER A 78 10.34 16.34 -8.12
N ILE A 79 10.46 16.25 -6.78
CA ILE A 79 10.76 14.99 -6.08
C ILE A 79 9.61 13.99 -6.23
N THR A 80 8.36 14.46 -6.14
CA THR A 80 7.17 13.61 -6.29
C THR A 80 7.07 13.03 -7.70
N LEU A 81 7.40 13.82 -8.72
CA LEU A 81 7.43 13.36 -10.11
C LEU A 81 8.47 12.26 -10.32
N GLN A 82 9.67 12.44 -9.77
CA GLN A 82 10.73 11.43 -9.80
C GLN A 82 10.27 10.13 -9.12
N ALA A 83 9.72 10.21 -7.92
CA ALA A 83 9.19 9.05 -7.21
C ALA A 83 8.06 8.34 -8.00
N THR A 84 7.20 9.11 -8.67
CA THR A 84 6.11 8.58 -9.49
C THR A 84 6.65 7.81 -10.70
N MET A 85 7.73 8.28 -11.32
CA MET A 85 8.36 7.57 -12.43
C MET A 85 8.93 6.22 -11.99
N GLU A 86 9.56 6.17 -10.82
CA GLU A 86 10.07 4.91 -10.25
C GLU A 86 8.94 3.91 -9.94
N VAL A 87 7.85 4.39 -9.35
CA VAL A 87 6.66 3.56 -9.09
C VAL A 87 6.06 3.06 -10.41
N ARG A 88 5.92 3.92 -11.43
CA ARG A 88 5.44 3.53 -12.75
C ARG A 88 6.30 2.41 -13.34
N ASN A 89 7.62 2.56 -13.29
CA ASN A 89 8.55 1.57 -13.81
C ASN A 89 8.37 0.21 -13.09
N LYS A 90 8.27 0.21 -11.76
CA LYS A 90 8.07 -1.02 -10.97
C LYS A 90 6.71 -1.68 -11.21
N VAL A 91 5.66 -0.91 -11.45
CA VAL A 91 4.34 -1.44 -11.81
C VAL A 91 4.37 -2.11 -13.19
N VAL A 92 5.07 -1.51 -14.16
CA VAL A 92 5.24 -2.11 -15.50
C VAL A 92 6.04 -3.42 -15.41
N GLU A 93 7.14 -3.42 -14.65
CA GLU A 93 7.91 -4.65 -14.39
C GLU A 93 7.08 -5.74 -13.72
N ALA A 94 6.30 -5.40 -12.69
CA ALA A 94 5.44 -6.36 -11.99
C ALA A 94 4.36 -6.95 -12.91
N TYR A 95 3.81 -6.13 -13.82
CA TYR A 95 2.87 -6.61 -14.84
C TYR A 95 3.54 -7.56 -15.84
N GLN A 96 4.75 -7.22 -16.31
CA GLN A 96 5.52 -8.07 -17.21
C GLN A 96 5.88 -9.42 -16.54
N GLU A 97 6.26 -9.40 -15.27
CA GLU A 97 6.62 -10.62 -14.52
C GLU A 97 5.41 -11.54 -14.32
N MET A 98 4.25 -10.99 -13.96
CA MET A 98 2.98 -11.75 -13.88
C MET A 98 2.64 -12.44 -15.20
N MET A 99 2.84 -11.77 -16.34
CA MET A 99 2.62 -12.35 -17.67
C MET A 99 3.60 -13.47 -17.98
N ARG A 100 4.86 -13.37 -17.54
CA ARG A 100 5.89 -14.41 -17.73
C ARG A 100 5.65 -15.64 -16.86
N MET A 101 4.98 -15.51 -15.72
CA MET A 101 4.59 -16.65 -14.87
C MET A 101 3.41 -17.46 -15.44
N GLN A 102 2.62 -16.91 -16.35
CA GLN A 102 1.39 -17.53 -16.86
C GLN A 102 1.53 -18.25 -18.20
N VAL A 103 2.70 -18.19 -18.84
CA VAL A 103 3.00 -18.88 -20.11
C VAL A 103 3.74 -20.19 -19.91
#